data_AF-A0A965CBY2-F1
#
_entry.id   AF-A0A965CBY2-F1
#
_cell.length_a   1.000
_cell.length_b   1.000
_cell.length_c   1.000
_cell.angle_alpha   90.00
_cell.angle_beta   90.00
_cell.angle_gamma   90.00
#
_symmetry.space_group_name_H-M   'P 1'
#
loop_
_entity.id
_entity.type
_entity.pdbx_description
1 polymer ?
#
loop_
_entity_poly.entity_id
_entity_poly.type
_entity_poly.pdbx_seq_one_letter_code
_entity_poly.pdbx_strand_id
1 'polypeptide(L)' 'MKTLVITPTYNESGNIRGAVSRLFAENPDVDLLIVDDSSPDGTGEIADELAKADKRIDVLHRKGKDG' A
#
# COMPACT_ATOMS: atom_id res chain seq x y z
N MET A 1 5.41 -21.46 -2.05
CA MET A 1 4.12 -20.82 -1.68
C MET A 1 4.37 -19.32 -1.73
N LYS A 2 3.50 -18.53 -2.37
CA LYS A 2 3.67 -17.08 -2.50
C LYS A 2 2.78 -16.41 -1.46
N THR A 3 3.34 -15.56 -0.61
CA THR A 3 2.61 -14.86 0.47
C THR A 3 2.24 -13.47 -0.01
N LEU A 4 0.95 -13.12 0.12
CA LEU A 4 0.43 -11.78 -0.13
C LEU A 4 0.12 -11.10 1.20
N VAL A 5 0.68 -9.91 1.41
CA VAL A 5 0.37 -9.04 2.53
C VAL A 5 -0.62 -7.99 2.05
N ILE A 6 -1.73 -7.79 2.78
CA ILE A 6 -2.75 -6.81 2.45
C ILE A 6 -2.74 -5.72 3.52
N THR A 7 -2.58 -4.46 3.11
CA THR A 7 -2.51 -3.32 4.02
C THR A 7 -3.59 -2.29 3.68
N PRO A 8 -4.70 -2.22 4.43
CA PRO A 8 -5.66 -1.13 4.29
C PRO A 8 -5.07 0.18 4.83
N THR A 9 -5.38 1.29 4.17
CA THR A 9 -4.83 2.61 4.47
C THR A 9 -5.90 3.69 4.37
N TYR A 10 -5.87 4.64 5.30
CA TYR A 10 -6.65 5.88 5.29
C TYR A 10 -5.90 6.94 6.11
N ASN A 11 -5.52 8.06 5.49
CA ASN A 11 -4.71 9.12 6.14
C ASN A 11 -3.35 8.65 6.71
N GLU A 12 -2.60 7.88 5.91
CA GLU A 12 -1.31 7.28 6.28
C GLU A 12 -0.11 7.85 5.51
N SER A 13 -0.23 9.04 4.89
CA SER A 13 0.80 9.63 4.04
C SER A 13 2.17 9.77 4.73
N GLY A 14 2.17 10.05 6.03
CA GLY A 14 3.38 10.15 6.86
C GLY A 14 4.02 8.82 7.24
N ASN A 15 3.33 7.69 7.05
CA ASN A 15 3.73 6.39 7.59
C ASN A 15 3.92 5.31 6.50
N ILE A 16 3.14 5.37 5.42
CA ILE A 16 3.08 4.33 4.39
C ILE A 16 4.46 3.97 3.80
N ARG A 17 5.33 4.94 3.54
CA ARG A 17 6.69 4.68 3.02
C ARG A 17 7.55 3.88 4.00
N GLY A 18 7.49 4.24 5.29
CA GLY A 18 8.24 3.56 6.35
C GLY A 18 7.74 2.14 6.57
N ALA A 19 6.42 1.95 6.58
CA ALA A 19 5.80 0.64 6.71
C ALA A 19 6.20 -0.30 5.56
N VAL A 20 6.11 0.18 4.31
CA VAL A 20 6.49 -0.60 3.12
C VAL A 20 7.98 -0.94 3.13
N SER A 21 8.85 0.03 3.42
CA SER A 21 10.29 -0.20 3.49
C SER A 21 10.64 -1.27 4.53
N ARG A 22 10.02 -1.21 5.70
CA ARG A 22 10.26 -2.18 6.78
C ARG A 22 9.73 -3.57 6.43
N LEU A 23 8.54 -3.65 5.82
CA LEU A 23 7.95 -4.92 5.38
C LEU A 23 8.91 -5.68 4.47
N PHE A 24 9.43 -5.02 3.43
CA PHE A 24 10.35 -5.66 2.47
C PHE A 24 11.74 -5.91 3.02
N ALA A 25 12.20 -5.13 4.01
CA ALA A 25 13.45 -5.39 4.70
C ALA A 25 13.41 -6.70 5.51
N GLU A 26 12.29 -6.97 6.17
CA GLU A 26 12.10 -8.19 6.98
C GLU A 26 11.58 -9.38 6.15
N ASN A 27 10.86 -9.11 5.06
CA ASN A 27 10.16 -10.11 4.24
C ASN A 27 10.39 -9.85 2.73
N PRO A 28 11.58 -10.17 2.17
CA PRO A 28 11.90 -9.84 0.79
C PRO A 28 11.09 -10.62 -0.27
N ASP A 29 10.47 -11.74 0.09
CA ASP A 29 9.83 -12.66 -0.86
C ASP A 29 8.29 -12.54 -0.94
N VAL A 30 7.71 -11.50 -0.30
CA VAL A 30 6.25 -11.29 -0.29
C VAL A 30 5.81 -10.37 -1.42
N ASP A 31 4.54 -10.50 -1.82
CA ASP A 31 3.83 -9.45 -2.56
C ASP A 31 3.06 -8.58 -1.57
N LEU A 32 2.79 -7.33 -1.94
CA LEU A 32 2.02 -6.37 -1.15
C LEU A 32 0.85 -5.83 -1.98
N LEU A 33 -0.36 -5.89 -1.40
CA LEU A 33 -1.53 -5.18 -1.88
C LEU A 33 -1.87 -4.05 -0.90
N ILE A 34 -1.74 -2.80 -1.35
CA ILE A 34 -2.20 -1.63 -0.61
C ILE A 34 -3.65 -1.36 -0.97
N VAL A 35 -4.53 -1.23 0.02
CA VAL A 35 -5.93 -0.86 -0.20
C VAL A 35 -6.13 0.55 0.34
N ASP A 36 -6.26 1.54 -0.53
CA ASP A 36 -6.49 2.93 -0.16
C ASP A 36 -8.00 3.22 -0.08
N ASP A 37 -8.48 3.65 1.09
CA ASP A 37 -9.90 3.92 1.35
C ASP A 37 -10.26 5.39 1.11
N SER A 38 -9.97 5.89 -0.09
CA SER A 38 -10.19 7.30 -0.49
C SER A 38 -9.47 8.30 0.44
N SER A 39 -8.17 8.11 0.67
CA SER A 39 -7.41 9.01 1.54
C SER A 39 -7.31 10.44 0.94
N PRO A 40 -7.72 11.49 1.66
CA PRO A 40 -7.61 12.88 1.19
C PRO A 40 -6.22 13.50 1.38
N ASP A 41 -5.31 12.84 2.08
CA ASP A 41 -4.04 13.40 2.55
C ASP A 41 -2.83 13.11 1.65
N GLY A 42 -3.03 12.49 0.49
CA GLY A 42 -1.94 12.08 -0.39
C GLY A 42 -1.51 10.61 -0.25
N THR A 43 -2.12 9.83 0.65
CA THR A 43 -1.73 8.41 0.86
C THR A 43 -1.85 7.59 -0.42
N GLY A 44 -2.94 7.77 -1.17
CA GLY A 44 -3.17 7.04 -2.41
C GLY A 44 -2.10 7.31 -3.47
N GLU A 45 -1.73 8.58 -3.65
CA GLU A 45 -0.68 9.00 -4.57
C GLU A 45 0.68 8.42 -4.19
N ILE A 46 0.99 8.38 -2.88
CA ILE A 46 2.22 7.75 -2.39
C ILE A 46 2.20 6.24 -2.65
N ALA A 47 1.06 5.57 -2.46
CA ALA A 47 0.90 4.15 -2.76
C ALA A 47 1.16 3.87 -4.25
N ASP A 48 0.62 4.69 -5.15
CA ASP A 48 0.84 4.59 -6.59
C ASP A 48 2.31 4.76 -6.98
N GLU A 49 3.03 5.70 -6.35
CA GLU A 49 4.47 5.86 -6.56
C GLU A 49 5.25 4.62 -6.14
N LEU A 50 4.90 4.01 -5.01
CA LEU A 50 5.53 2.79 -4.52
C LEU A 50 5.30 1.62 -5.50
N ALA A 51 4.07 1.47 -6.01
CA ALA A 51 3.74 0.44 -7.01
C ALA A 51 4.45 0.63 -8.35
N LYS A 52 4.67 1.88 -8.79
CA LYS A 52 5.49 2.16 -9.98
C LYS A 52 6.96 1.79 -9.78
N ALA A 53 7.47 1.94 -8.56
CA ALA A 53 8.87 1.66 -8.23
C ALA A 53 9.15 0.16 -8.05
N ASP A 54 8.16 -0.62 -7.61
CA ASP A 54 8.33 -2.05 -7.31
C ASP A 54 7.14 -2.88 -7.79
N LYS A 55 7.42 -3.83 -8.69
CA LYS A 55 6.42 -4.72 -9.30
C LYS A 55 5.75 -5.69 -8.33
N ARG A 56 6.25 -5.80 -7.10
CA ARG A 56 5.64 -6.61 -6.03
C ARG A 56 4.51 -5.88 -5.32
N ILE A 57 4.32 -4.60 -5.59
CA ILE A 57 3.33 -3.75 -4.94
C ILE A 57 2.20 -3.45 -5.92
N ASP A 58 0.99 -3.82 -5.53
CA ASP A 58 -0.25 -3.45 -6.21
C ASP A 58 -1.06 -2.49 -5.32
N VAL A 59 -1.88 -1.62 -5.94
CA VAL A 59 -2.74 -0.66 -5.24
C VAL A 59 -4.18 -0.82 -5.69
N LEU A 60 -5.09 -0.90 -4.71
CA LEU A 60 -6.53 -0.88 -4.91
C LEU A 60 -7.12 0.37 -4.25
N HIS A 61 -7.54 1.35 -5.04
CA HIS A 61 -8.29 2.50 -4.57
C HIS A 61 -9.78 2.15 -4.46
N ARG A 62 -10.33 2.25 -3.25
CA ARG A 62 -11.77 2.12 -3.02
C ARG A 62 -12.40 3.50 -3.09
N LYS A 63 -13.52 3.62 -3.80
CA LYS A 63 -14.40 4.78 -3.70
C LYS A 63 -15.17 4.65 -2.37
N GLY A 64 -15.11 5.68 -1.52
CA GLY A 64 -15.68 5.64 -0.17
C GLY A 64 -17.14 5.19 -0.11
N LYS A 65 -17.45 4.38 0.92
CA LYS A 65 -18.74 3.79 1.32
C LYS A 65 -19.76 3.51 0.19
N ASP A 66 -19.65 2.33 -0.41
CA ASP A 66 -20.84 1.52 -0.72
C ASP A 66 -21.41 1.01 0.62
N GLY A 67 -22.25 1.82 1.24
CA GLY A 67 -23.12 1.44 2.36
C GLY A 67 -24.56 1.41 1.90
#